data_AF-A0A3A4QYR1-F1
#
_entry.id   AF-A0A3A4QYR1-F1
#
_cell.length_a   1.000
_cell.length_b   1.000
_cell.length_c   1.000
_cell.angle_alpha   90.00
_cell.angle_beta   90.00
_cell.angle_gamma   90.00
#
_symmetry.space_group_name_H-M   'P 1'
#
loop_
_entity.id
_entity.type
_entity.pdbx_description
1 polymer ?
#
loop_
_entity_poly.entity_id
_entity_poly.type
_entity_poly.pdbx_seq_one_letter_code
_entity_poly.pdbx_strand_id
1 'polypeptide(L)'
;MQKFLTAEQNIQTNDPMISEKARELVKEAKYVHEAFAAIADWLIDTVVYDAGPGVRQDARSVMTTKLGSCVGITCLSIAMLRSVGIPARYAHGYLPPGYDWGISKKYWG
;
A
#
# COMPACT_ATOMS: atom_id res chain seq x y z
N MET A 1 0.65 -12.45 -16.81
CA MET A 1 0.34 -11.05 -16.40
C MET A 1 -0.93 -10.93 -15.57
N GLN A 2 -2.02 -11.63 -15.92
CA GLN A 2 -3.32 -11.57 -15.23
C GLN A 2 -3.26 -11.85 -13.71
N LYS A 3 -2.35 -12.74 -13.26
CA LYS A 3 -2.08 -13.02 -11.84
C LYS A 3 -1.73 -11.78 -11.00
N PHE A 4 -1.11 -10.76 -11.59
CA PHE A 4 -0.67 -9.56 -10.87
C PHE A 4 -1.72 -8.45 -10.85
N LEU A 5 -2.94 -8.74 -11.28
CA LEU A 5 -4.10 -7.84 -11.23
C LEU A 5 -5.22 -8.38 -10.34
N THR A 6 -5.19 -9.68 -10.01
CA THR A 6 -6.24 -10.33 -9.22
C THR A 6 -6.14 -9.99 -7.73
N ALA A 7 -7.27 -10.05 -7.02
CA ALA A 7 -7.28 -9.91 -5.56
C ALA A 7 -6.64 -11.13 -4.87
N GLU A 8 -6.15 -10.92 -3.65
CA GLU A 8 -5.66 -11.95 -2.74
C GLU A 8 -6.27 -11.71 -1.34
N GLN A 9 -6.11 -12.67 -0.41
CA GLN A 9 -6.74 -12.62 0.92
C GLN A 9 -6.51 -11.28 1.65
N ASN A 10 -5.29 -10.74 1.60
CA ASN A 10 -4.91 -9.48 2.25
C ASN A 10 -4.82 -8.28 1.29
N ILE A 11 -5.10 -8.50 0.00
CA ILE A 11 -4.95 -7.52 -1.08
C ILE A 11 -6.31 -7.47 -1.80
N GLN A 12 -7.29 -6.82 -1.17
CA GLN A 12 -8.68 -6.80 -1.63
C GLN A 12 -8.89 -5.78 -2.78
N THR A 13 -8.31 -6.04 -3.94
CA THR A 13 -8.36 -5.17 -5.14
C THR A 13 -9.78 -4.70 -5.53
N ASN A 14 -10.78 -5.56 -5.35
CA ASN A 14 -12.16 -5.29 -5.74
C ASN A 14 -12.97 -4.56 -4.67
N ASP A 15 -12.34 -4.17 -3.56
CA ASP A 15 -13.00 -3.37 -2.53
C ASP A 15 -13.42 -2.01 -3.11
N PRO A 16 -14.71 -1.61 -2.99
CA PRO A 16 -15.18 -0.35 -3.56
C PRO A 16 -14.41 0.86 -3.02
N MET A 17 -14.12 0.91 -1.70
CA MET A 17 -13.41 2.05 -1.10
C MET A 17 -12.01 2.20 -1.68
N ILE A 18 -11.31 1.08 -1.86
CA ILE A 18 -9.95 1.06 -2.41
C ILE A 18 -9.97 1.47 -3.88
N SER A 19 -10.85 0.83 -4.67
CA SER A 19 -10.88 1.04 -6.12
C SER A 19 -11.38 2.44 -6.52
N GLU A 20 -12.34 3.00 -5.79
CA GLU A 20 -12.84 4.36 -6.03
C GLU A 20 -11.78 5.40 -5.67
N LYS A 21 -11.13 5.27 -4.51
CA LYS A 21 -10.05 6.17 -4.13
C LYS A 21 -8.87 6.10 -5.10
N ALA A 22 -8.48 4.89 -5.54
CA ALA A 22 -7.43 4.75 -6.53
C ALA A 22 -7.79 5.42 -7.86
N ARG A 23 -9.02 5.22 -8.37
CA ARG A 23 -9.51 5.89 -9.60
C ARG A 23 -9.52 7.42 -9.48
N GLU A 24 -9.92 7.94 -8.32
CA GLU A 24 -9.91 9.37 -8.04
C GLU A 24 -8.49 9.95 -8.12
N LEU A 25 -7.53 9.32 -7.44
CA LEU A 25 -6.14 9.79 -7.37
C LEU A 25 -5.45 9.81 -8.73
N VAL A 26 -5.74 8.83 -9.59
CA VAL A 26 -5.07 8.69 -10.89
C VAL A 26 -5.81 9.36 -12.05
N LYS A 27 -6.91 10.08 -11.78
CA LYS A 27 -7.79 10.63 -12.81
C LYS A 27 -7.07 11.48 -13.88
N GLU A 28 -6.09 12.27 -13.45
CA GLU A 28 -5.34 13.18 -14.32
C GLU A 28 -3.99 12.58 -14.79
N ALA A 29 -3.68 11.34 -14.38
CA ALA A 29 -2.43 10.67 -14.76
C ALA A 29 -2.49 10.22 -16.23
N LYS A 30 -1.47 10.59 -17.00
CA LYS A 30 -1.25 10.17 -18.39
C LYS A 30 -0.33 8.96 -18.47
N TYR A 31 0.57 8.81 -17.51
CA TYR A 31 1.57 7.75 -17.47
C TYR A 31 1.50 6.92 -16.19
N VAL A 32 1.94 5.66 -16.26
CA VAL A 32 1.93 4.72 -15.12
C VAL A 32 2.72 5.25 -13.91
N HIS A 33 3.82 5.95 -14.14
CA HIS A 33 4.63 6.53 -13.07
C HIS A 33 3.91 7.67 -12.34
N GLU A 34 3.09 8.46 -13.03
CA GLU A 34 2.27 9.52 -12.42
C GLU A 34 1.15 8.92 -11.58
N ALA A 35 0.49 7.87 -12.08
CA ALA A 35 -0.52 7.13 -11.34
C ALA A 35 0.06 6.49 -10.06
N PHE A 36 1.26 5.92 -10.16
CA PHE A 36 1.99 5.40 -9.01
C PHE A 36 2.33 6.50 -8.00
N ALA A 37 2.90 7.62 -8.46
CA ALA A 37 3.26 8.74 -7.59
C ALA A 37 2.05 9.28 -6.83
N ALA A 38 0.92 9.52 -7.51
CA ALA A 38 -0.30 10.01 -6.87
C ALA A 38 -0.84 9.07 -5.77
N ILE A 39 -0.77 7.75 -5.99
CA ILE A 39 -1.15 6.76 -4.98
C ILE A 39 -0.15 6.74 -3.82
N ALA A 40 1.15 6.77 -4.13
CA ALA A 40 2.21 6.73 -3.13
C ALA A 40 2.18 7.96 -2.22
N ASP A 41 2.03 9.16 -2.79
CA ASP A 41 1.95 10.42 -2.06
C ASP A 41 0.75 10.41 -1.11
N TRP A 42 -0.43 9.99 -1.60
CA TRP A 42 -1.61 9.86 -0.75
C TRP A 42 -1.42 8.87 0.40
N LEU A 43 -0.75 7.74 0.17
CA LEU A 43 -0.47 6.76 1.22
C LEU A 43 0.47 7.32 2.28
N ILE A 44 1.54 8.01 1.85
CA ILE A 44 2.52 8.63 2.75
C ILE A 44 1.86 9.71 3.60
N ASP A 45 0.96 10.50 3.02
CA ASP A 45 0.27 11.59 3.71
C ASP A 45 -0.84 11.11 4.65
N THR A 46 -1.44 9.94 4.39
CA THR A 46 -2.66 9.50 5.10
C THR A 46 -2.48 8.30 6.00
N VAL A 47 -1.51 7.41 5.76
CA VAL A 47 -1.35 6.18 6.54
C VAL A 47 -0.21 6.34 7.53
N VAL A 48 -0.53 6.21 8.81
CA VAL A 48 0.46 6.25 9.89
C VAL A 48 1.10 4.88 10.04
N TYR A 49 2.44 4.86 10.12
CA TYR A 49 3.20 3.63 10.32
C TYR A 49 2.98 3.08 11.74
N ASP A 50 2.25 1.96 11.83
CA ASP A 50 1.93 1.28 13.09
C ASP A 50 2.03 -0.25 12.95
N ALA A 51 2.96 -0.82 13.72
CA ALA A 51 3.20 -2.27 13.83
C ALA A 51 2.79 -2.82 15.21
N GLY A 52 1.96 -2.07 15.94
CA GLY A 52 1.49 -2.43 17.26
C GLY A 52 0.55 -3.65 17.27
N PRO A 53 0.41 -4.31 18.43
CA PRO A 53 -0.47 -5.45 18.58
C PRO A 53 -1.93 -5.08 18.27
N GLY A 54 -2.63 -5.94 17.53
CA GLY A 54 -4.05 -5.74 17.18
C GLY A 54 -4.29 -4.87 15.94
N VAL A 55 -3.26 -4.20 15.39
CA VAL A 55 -3.38 -3.46 14.13
C VAL A 55 -3.43 -4.44 12.96
N ARG A 56 -4.59 -4.52 12.31
CA ARG A 56 -4.80 -5.38 11.14
C ARG A 56 -4.06 -4.84 9.91
N GLN A 57 -3.37 -5.73 9.21
CA GLN A 57 -2.44 -5.38 8.12
C GLN A 57 -2.98 -5.77 6.72
N ASP A 58 -4.28 -6.03 6.60
CA ASP A 58 -4.93 -6.26 5.29
C ASP A 58 -5.38 -4.93 4.65
N ALA A 59 -5.44 -4.87 3.32
CA ALA A 59 -5.66 -3.62 2.59
C ALA A 59 -6.95 -2.89 3.01
N ARG A 60 -8.06 -3.60 3.16
CA ARG A 60 -9.34 -3.01 3.62
C ARG A 60 -9.22 -2.41 5.03
N SER A 61 -8.55 -3.11 5.93
CA SER A 61 -8.34 -2.62 7.29
C SER A 61 -7.51 -1.34 7.29
N VAL A 62 -6.36 -1.32 6.60
CA VAL A 62 -5.51 -0.12 6.51
C VAL A 62 -6.23 1.04 5.84
N MET A 63 -7.02 0.77 4.79
CA MET A 63 -7.84 1.79 4.13
C MET A 63 -8.82 2.45 5.11
N THR A 64 -9.37 1.68 6.05
CA THR A 64 -10.37 2.15 7.02
C THR A 64 -9.73 2.85 8.21
N THR A 65 -8.71 2.24 8.81
CA THR A 65 -8.11 2.73 10.06
C THR A 65 -7.03 3.78 9.83
N LYS A 66 -6.45 3.82 8.62
CA LYS A 66 -5.25 4.61 8.31
C LYS A 66 -4.02 4.25 9.15
N LEU A 67 -3.98 3.03 9.67
CA LEU A 67 -2.87 2.48 10.43
C LEU A 67 -2.34 1.24 9.72
N GLY A 68 -1.02 1.15 9.53
CA GLY A 68 -0.40 -0.04 8.94
C GLY A 68 1.12 -0.01 9.05
N SER A 69 1.72 -1.20 9.14
CA SER A 69 3.15 -1.41 9.04
C SER A 69 3.59 -1.56 7.58
N CYS A 70 4.85 -1.94 7.34
CA CYS A 70 5.35 -2.26 6.01
C CYS A 70 4.46 -3.28 5.28
N VAL A 71 3.87 -4.25 5.99
CA VAL A 71 2.96 -5.24 5.41
C VAL A 71 1.65 -4.58 4.97
N GLY A 72 1.01 -3.83 5.87
CA GLY A 72 -0.29 -3.22 5.63
C GLY A 72 -0.26 -2.17 4.53
N ILE A 73 0.74 -1.28 4.57
CA ILE A 73 0.95 -0.28 3.54
C ILE A 73 1.18 -0.99 2.20
N THR A 74 2.03 -2.02 2.14
CA THR A 74 2.26 -2.79 0.91
C THR A 74 0.99 -3.44 0.36
N CYS A 75 0.18 -4.06 1.23
CA CYS A 75 -1.09 -4.68 0.84
C CYS A 75 -2.06 -3.66 0.23
N LEU A 76 -2.19 -2.48 0.85
CA LEU A 76 -3.04 -1.41 0.34
C LEU A 76 -2.50 -0.83 -0.98
N SER A 77 -1.20 -0.55 -1.08
CA SER A 77 -0.56 -0.07 -2.31
C SER A 77 -0.83 -1.01 -3.48
N ILE A 78 -0.64 -2.32 -3.29
CA ILE A 78 -0.87 -3.31 -4.34
C ILE A 78 -2.35 -3.35 -4.72
N ALA A 79 -3.27 -3.32 -3.75
CA ALA A 79 -4.70 -3.34 -4.03
C ALA A 79 -5.13 -2.12 -4.86
N MET A 80 -4.65 -0.92 -4.51
CA MET A 80 -4.92 0.32 -5.25
C MET A 80 -4.37 0.25 -6.67
N LEU A 81 -3.09 -0.11 -6.85
CA LEU A 81 -2.46 -0.22 -8.18
C LEU A 81 -3.18 -1.24 -9.07
N ARG A 82 -3.49 -2.42 -8.52
CA ARG A 82 -4.21 -3.47 -9.26
C ARG A 82 -5.60 -3.02 -9.68
N SER A 83 -6.29 -2.23 -8.85
CA SER A 83 -7.66 -1.78 -9.10
C SER A 83 -7.78 -0.79 -10.27
N VAL A 84 -6.67 -0.12 -10.61
CA VAL A 84 -6.55 0.78 -11.77
C VAL A 84 -5.81 0.13 -12.94
N GLY A 85 -5.62 -1.19 -12.89
CA GLY A 85 -5.04 -1.96 -13.99
C GLY A 85 -3.51 -2.00 -14.02
N ILE A 86 -2.82 -1.51 -12.98
CA ILE A 86 -1.36 -1.57 -12.88
C ILE A 86 -0.94 -2.88 -12.20
N PRO A 87 -0.20 -3.78 -12.90
CA PRO A 87 0.23 -5.04 -12.32
C PRO A 87 1.24 -4.82 -11.18
N ALA A 88 0.95 -5.39 -10.01
CA ALA A 88 1.82 -5.28 -8.83
C ALA A 88 1.89 -6.61 -8.06
N ARG A 89 2.99 -6.85 -7.34
CA ARG A 89 3.21 -8.08 -6.57
C ARG A 89 3.80 -7.78 -5.19
N TYR A 90 3.48 -8.63 -4.22
CA TYR A 90 4.11 -8.58 -2.92
C TYR A 90 5.57 -9.06 -3.03
N ALA A 91 6.48 -8.34 -2.39
CA ALA A 91 7.89 -8.69 -2.30
C ALA A 91 8.33 -8.56 -0.83
N HIS A 92 8.92 -9.63 -0.30
CA HIS A 92 9.42 -9.67 1.07
C HIS A 92 10.95 -9.70 1.08
N GLY A 93 11.54 -8.99 2.03
CA GLY A 93 12.99 -8.92 2.21
C GLY A 93 13.35 -8.38 3.58
N TYR A 94 14.64 -8.30 3.85
CA TYR A 94 15.19 -7.80 5.11
C TYR A 94 15.92 -6.47 4.87
N LEU A 95 15.52 -5.46 5.63
CA LEU A 95 16.23 -4.18 5.70
C LEU A 95 17.14 -4.21 6.94
N PRO A 96 18.47 -4.25 6.76
CA PRO A 96 19.38 -4.27 7.90
C PRO A 96 19.30 -2.95 8.68
N PRO A 97 19.35 -2.98 10.03
CA PRO A 97 19.39 -1.78 10.83
C PRO A 97 20.70 -1.00 10.60
N GLY A 98 20.66 0.33 10.74
CA GLY A 98 21.87 1.15 10.86
C GLY A 98 22.37 1.91 9.62
N TYR A 99 21.57 2.04 8.57
CA TYR A 99 21.86 2.92 7.42
C TYR A 99 20.85 4.09 7.35
N ASP A 100 21.18 5.16 6.62
CA ASP A 100 20.31 6.34 6.37
C ASP A 100 18.95 6.01 5.72
N TRP A 101 18.76 4.75 5.31
CA TRP A 101 17.55 4.19 4.72
C TRP A 101 16.79 3.24 5.68
N GLY A 102 17.30 3.06 6.90
CA GLY A 102 16.75 2.17 7.92
C GLY A 102 15.67 2.87 8.76
N ILE A 103 14.64 2.12 9.13
CA ILE A 103 13.61 2.55 10.08
C ILE A 103 14.28 3.10 11.35
N SER A 104 13.89 4.29 11.80
CA SER A 104 14.51 4.96 12.96
C SER A 104 14.55 4.05 14.20
N LYS A 105 15.52 4.29 15.10
CA LYS A 105 15.68 3.53 16.36
C LYS A 105 14.38 3.37 17.16
N LYS A 106 13.43 4.31 17.03
CA LYS A 106 12.12 4.31 17.69
C LYS A 106 11.29 3.02 17.49
N TYR A 107 11.53 2.27 16.42
CA TYR A 107 10.70 1.11 16.06
C TYR A 107 11.37 -0.26 16.31
N TRP A 108 12.61 -0.28 16.83
CA TRP A 108 13.37 -1.53 17.09
C TRP A 108 13.86 -1.66 18.53
N GLY A 109 13.43 -0.79 19.44
CA GLY A 109 13.77 -0.80 20.87
C GLY A 109 12.88 0.11 21.68
#